data_AF-A0A2U3NWX5-F1
#
_entry.id   AF-A0A2U3NWX5-F1
#
_cell.length_a   1.000
_cell.length_b   1.000
_cell.length_c   1.000
_cell.angle_alpha   90.00
_cell.angle_beta   90.00
_cell.angle_gamma   90.00
#
_symmetry.space_group_name_H-M   'P 1'
#
loop_
_entity.id
_entity.type
_entity.pdbx_description
1 polymer ?
#
loop_
_entity_poly.entity_id
_entity_poly.type
_entity_poly.pdbx_seq_one_letter_code
_entity_poly.pdbx_strand_id
1 'polypeptide(L)'
;MAAPVSVREDLLTRLVALSPPGDARLVSLVRRVCAQTLSLPPLPVEVDAGEPASDAEAVVAEFAEQFSTDVSAITDDQRSRLFKALGDNIFSVVVAMYLADLLPRVRAGLEALGVGEQYLGWTRGPIEWDHATEPSDSVFNDFLPAVGAMRALDPVTSELVRLRGAAQHNCRLCKSVRESRALDAGGSETLYDDIERFEESTQIDVRAKAALRYVDGLIWTPAHLDADVVAEVRARFSEAEAVELTLDVMRNASNKVAVSLKGDAPRVSEGTETYLLDADGQTVFS
;
A
#
# COMPACT_ATOMS: atom_id res chain seq x y z
N MET A 1 10.80 -9.52 28.33
CA MET A 1 10.82 -9.45 26.85
C MET A 1 9.68 -8.52 26.47
N ALA A 2 10.00 -7.30 26.06
CA ALA A 2 8.98 -6.36 25.59
C ALA A 2 8.42 -6.90 24.27
N ALA A 3 7.09 -6.89 24.12
CA ALA A 3 6.47 -7.19 22.83
C ALA A 3 7.08 -6.26 21.76
N PRO A 4 7.35 -6.77 20.54
CA PRO A 4 7.74 -5.90 19.44
C PRO A 4 6.65 -4.84 19.28
N VAL A 5 7.03 -3.61 18.92
CA VAL A 5 6.14 -2.46 18.70
C VAL A 5 4.89 -2.95 17.98
N SER A 6 3.80 -3.17 18.71
CA SER A 6 2.56 -3.59 18.08
C SER A 6 2.15 -2.40 17.23
N VAL A 7 1.83 -2.63 15.96
CA VAL A 7 0.94 -1.73 15.26
C VAL A 7 -0.19 -1.44 16.25
N ARG A 8 -0.35 -0.18 16.66
CA ARG A 8 -1.43 0.16 17.58
C ARG A 8 -2.70 -0.34 16.92
N GLU A 9 -3.55 -1.08 17.64
CA GLU A 9 -4.74 -1.72 17.08
C GLU A 9 -5.67 -0.70 16.38
N ASP A 10 -5.49 0.59 16.68
CA ASP A 10 -6.20 1.73 16.10
C ASP A 10 -5.55 2.35 14.85
N LEU A 11 -4.38 1.90 14.37
CA LEU A 11 -3.60 2.59 13.34
C LEU A 11 -4.40 2.78 12.04
N LEU A 12 -5.05 1.72 11.56
CA LEU A 12 -5.92 1.81 10.38
C LEU A 12 -7.15 2.69 10.63
N THR A 13 -7.69 2.66 11.85
CA THR A 13 -8.82 3.51 12.25
C THR A 13 -8.45 4.98 12.17
N ARG A 14 -7.26 5.36 12.65
CA ARG A 14 -6.75 6.74 12.56
C ARG A 14 -6.58 7.19 11.11
N LEU A 15 -6.03 6.34 10.23
CA LEU A 15 -5.93 6.66 8.80
C LEU A 15 -7.30 6.85 8.13
N VAL A 16 -8.29 6.04 8.48
CA VAL A 16 -9.67 6.16 7.97
C VAL A 16 -10.33 7.47 8.41
N ALA A 17 -10.03 7.92 9.63
CA ALA A 17 -10.60 9.12 10.24
C ALA A 17 -10.08 10.45 9.68
N LEU A 18 -9.01 10.44 8.86
CA LEU A 18 -8.44 11.67 8.29
C LEU A 18 -9.44 12.35 7.35
N SER A 19 -9.77 13.61 7.65
CA SER A 19 -10.62 14.49 6.83
C SER A 19 -10.12 15.94 6.90
N PRO A 20 -9.10 16.30 6.09
CA PRO A 20 -8.51 17.64 6.11
C PRO A 20 -9.55 18.74 5.80
N PRO A 21 -9.48 19.90 6.47
CA PRO A 21 -10.43 20.98 6.25
C PRO A 21 -10.41 21.47 4.80
N GLY A 22 -11.59 21.64 4.20
CA GLY A 22 -11.73 22.18 2.84
C GLY A 22 -11.75 21.12 1.73
N ASP A 23 -11.31 19.88 2.00
CA ASP A 23 -11.23 18.81 1.00
C ASP A 23 -12.24 17.67 1.21
N ALA A 24 -13.10 17.74 2.23
CA ALA A 24 -14.00 16.63 2.60
C ALA A 24 -14.83 16.07 1.44
N ARG A 25 -15.34 16.94 0.54
CA ARG A 25 -16.07 16.48 -0.66
C ARG A 25 -15.15 15.77 -1.66
N LEU A 26 -13.94 16.29 -1.87
CA LEU A 26 -12.95 15.73 -2.79
C LEU A 26 -12.46 14.36 -2.29
N VAL A 27 -12.15 14.26 -1.00
CA VAL A 27 -11.81 13.00 -0.32
C VAL A 27 -12.94 11.97 -0.49
N SER A 28 -14.19 12.39 -0.35
CA SER A 28 -15.36 11.51 -0.49
C SER A 28 -15.54 11.02 -1.94
N LEU A 29 -15.32 11.89 -2.91
CA LEU A 29 -15.28 11.52 -4.33
C LEU A 29 -14.18 10.48 -4.61
N VAL A 30 -12.96 10.73 -4.13
CA VAL A 30 -11.82 9.82 -4.29
C VAL A 30 -12.09 8.46 -3.64
N ARG A 31 -12.59 8.44 -2.39
CA ARG A 31 -12.97 7.21 -1.67
C ARG A 31 -13.97 6.38 -2.46
N ARG A 32 -14.97 7.03 -3.06
CA ARG A 32 -15.98 6.34 -3.88
C ARG A 32 -15.38 5.81 -5.18
N VAL A 33 -14.63 6.63 -5.93
CA VAL A 33 -14.06 6.23 -7.23
C VAL A 33 -13.10 5.07 -7.06
N CYS A 34 -12.15 5.15 -6.11
CA CYS A 34 -11.23 4.05 -5.82
C CYS A 34 -12.01 2.76 -5.50
N ALA A 35 -12.97 2.83 -4.58
CA ALA A 35 -13.76 1.65 -4.20
C ALA A 35 -14.55 1.03 -5.37
N GLN A 36 -15.14 1.87 -6.24
CA GLN A 36 -15.82 1.43 -7.45
C GLN A 36 -14.86 0.74 -8.42
N THR A 37 -13.69 1.34 -8.69
CA THR A 37 -12.65 0.75 -9.54
C THR A 37 -12.21 -0.62 -9.02
N LEU A 38 -12.09 -0.76 -7.70
CA LEU A 38 -11.67 -2.00 -7.05
C LEU A 38 -12.79 -3.02 -6.85
N SER A 39 -14.04 -2.65 -7.12
CA SER A 39 -15.23 -3.42 -6.76
C SER A 39 -15.30 -3.78 -5.26
N LEU A 40 -14.84 -2.87 -4.39
CA LEU A 40 -14.83 -3.02 -2.93
C LEU A 40 -15.77 -2.00 -2.26
N PRO A 41 -16.17 -2.22 -0.99
CA PRO A 41 -16.86 -1.20 -0.22
C PRO A 41 -15.99 0.05 -0.02
N PRO A 42 -16.55 1.27 -0.18
CA PRO A 42 -15.80 2.49 0.06
C PRO A 42 -15.47 2.68 1.53
N LEU A 43 -14.40 3.44 1.79
CA LEU A 43 -14.16 3.99 3.12
C LEU A 43 -15.33 4.90 3.54
N PRO A 44 -15.60 5.06 4.85
CA PRO A 44 -16.58 6.02 5.35
C PRO A 44 -16.34 7.41 4.80
N VAL A 45 -17.36 8.27 4.75
CA VAL A 45 -17.22 9.66 4.31
C VAL A 45 -17.86 10.59 5.32
N GLU A 46 -17.24 11.74 5.57
CA GLU A 46 -17.81 12.77 6.44
C GLU A 46 -18.92 13.54 5.73
N VAL A 47 -18.69 13.86 4.46
CA VAL A 47 -19.60 14.64 3.61
C VAL A 47 -19.93 13.80 2.37
N ASP A 48 -21.21 13.56 2.12
CA ASP A 48 -21.61 12.79 0.95
C ASP A 48 -21.26 13.52 -0.35
N ALA A 49 -20.66 12.78 -1.29
CA ALA A 49 -20.25 13.27 -2.59
C ALA A 49 -20.81 12.36 -3.70
N GLY A 50 -21.78 12.90 -4.43
CA GLY A 50 -22.27 12.34 -5.69
C GLY A 50 -21.25 12.50 -6.83
N GLU A 51 -21.73 12.45 -8.09
CA GLU A 51 -20.89 12.65 -9.28
C GLU A 51 -20.01 13.91 -9.21
N PRO A 52 -18.89 13.96 -9.96
CA PRO A 52 -18.07 15.16 -10.10
C PRO A 52 -18.93 16.40 -10.44
N ALA A 53 -18.78 17.46 -9.67
CA ALA A 53 -19.53 18.71 -9.81
C ALA A 53 -18.72 19.83 -10.49
N SER A 54 -17.45 19.58 -10.83
CA SER A 54 -16.58 20.52 -11.53
C SER A 54 -15.58 19.79 -12.42
N ASP A 55 -14.97 20.50 -13.37
CA ASP A 55 -13.89 19.97 -14.20
C ASP A 55 -12.69 19.50 -13.37
N ALA A 56 -12.38 20.19 -12.26
CA ALA A 56 -11.33 19.79 -11.34
C ALA A 56 -11.66 18.47 -10.64
N GLU A 57 -12.90 18.30 -10.16
CA GLU A 57 -13.37 17.03 -9.59
C GLU A 57 -13.36 15.90 -10.64
N ALA A 58 -13.70 16.19 -11.90
CA ALA A 58 -13.68 15.20 -12.98
C ALA A 58 -12.25 14.72 -13.29
N VAL A 59 -11.27 15.64 -13.32
CA VAL A 59 -9.85 15.32 -13.47
C VAL A 59 -9.36 14.46 -12.30
N VAL A 60 -9.76 14.79 -11.07
CA VAL A 60 -9.40 14.03 -9.87
C VAL A 60 -10.00 12.63 -9.89
N ALA A 61 -11.27 12.48 -10.30
CA ALA A 61 -11.92 11.20 -10.44
C ALA A 61 -11.23 10.32 -11.49
N GLU A 62 -10.96 10.84 -12.69
CA GLU A 62 -10.24 10.11 -13.74
C GLU A 62 -8.85 9.66 -13.25
N PHE A 63 -8.13 10.54 -12.56
CA PHE A 63 -6.81 10.22 -12.02
C PHE A 63 -6.89 9.14 -10.93
N ALA A 64 -7.88 9.21 -10.03
CA ALA A 64 -8.09 8.21 -8.97
C ALA A 64 -8.45 6.83 -9.54
N GLU A 65 -9.26 6.78 -10.61
CA GLU A 65 -9.58 5.55 -11.33
C GLU A 65 -8.31 4.94 -11.95
N GLN A 66 -7.51 5.72 -12.68
CA GLN A 66 -6.25 5.24 -13.26
C GLN A 66 -5.26 4.82 -12.17
N PHE A 67 -5.15 5.60 -11.08
CA PHE A 67 -4.29 5.29 -9.94
C PHE A 67 -4.64 3.92 -9.32
N SER A 68 -5.93 3.64 -9.15
CA SER A 68 -6.42 2.38 -8.56
C SER A 68 -6.29 1.20 -9.53
N THR A 69 -6.49 1.44 -10.84
CA THR A 69 -6.37 0.44 -11.90
C THR A 69 -4.92 0.02 -12.14
N ASP A 70 -4.07 0.98 -12.49
CA ASP A 70 -2.65 0.79 -12.78
C ASP A 70 -1.93 2.14 -12.71
N VAL A 71 -1.22 2.38 -11.61
CA VAL A 71 -0.46 3.62 -11.40
C VAL A 71 0.68 3.79 -12.40
N SER A 72 1.21 2.68 -12.93
CA SER A 72 2.35 2.71 -13.85
C SER A 72 1.97 3.25 -15.23
N ALA A 73 0.69 3.14 -15.58
CA ALA A 73 0.12 3.63 -16.83
C ALA A 73 -0.35 5.10 -16.78
N ILE A 74 -0.15 5.81 -15.65
CA ILE A 74 -0.45 7.25 -15.57
C ILE A 74 0.42 8.02 -16.56
N THR A 75 -0.24 8.81 -17.42
CA THR A 75 0.39 9.59 -18.49
C THR A 75 0.87 10.97 -18.00
N ASP A 76 1.79 11.58 -18.74
CA ASP A 76 2.24 12.96 -18.46
C ASP A 76 1.11 14.00 -18.66
N ASP A 77 0.13 13.72 -19.52
CA ASP A 77 -1.07 14.56 -19.67
C ASP A 77 -1.95 14.50 -18.41
N GLN A 78 -2.25 13.29 -17.90
CA GLN A 78 -3.01 13.12 -16.66
C GLN A 78 -2.34 13.83 -15.48
N ARG A 79 -1.00 13.72 -15.35
CA ARG A 79 -0.24 14.47 -14.33
C ARG A 79 -0.38 15.98 -14.50
N SER A 80 -0.25 16.48 -15.73
CA SER A 80 -0.33 17.91 -16.03
C SER A 80 -1.71 18.48 -15.72
N ARG A 81 -2.79 17.74 -16.06
CA ARG A 81 -4.16 18.12 -15.73
C ARG A 81 -4.41 18.09 -14.23
N LEU A 82 -3.95 17.06 -13.52
CA LEU A 82 -4.07 16.96 -12.06
C LEU A 82 -3.36 18.15 -11.38
N PHE A 83 -2.12 18.45 -11.78
CA PHE A 83 -1.37 19.60 -11.26
C PHE A 83 -2.09 20.92 -11.52
N LYS A 84 -2.65 21.11 -12.72
CA LYS A 84 -3.46 22.30 -13.04
C LYS A 84 -4.72 22.40 -12.18
N ALA A 85 -5.34 21.28 -11.83
CA ALA A 85 -6.56 21.24 -11.03
C ALA A 85 -6.30 21.49 -9.53
N LEU A 86 -5.20 20.97 -8.99
CA LEU A 86 -4.95 20.93 -7.54
C LEU A 86 -3.88 21.91 -7.06
N GLY A 87 -2.97 22.34 -7.93
CA GLY A 87 -1.83 23.19 -7.55
C GLY A 87 -1.03 22.60 -6.40
N ASP A 88 -0.81 23.40 -5.36
CA ASP A 88 -0.03 23.04 -4.18
C ASP A 88 -0.67 21.89 -3.35
N ASN A 89 -1.97 21.64 -3.51
CA ASN A 89 -2.66 20.57 -2.77
C ASN A 89 -2.49 19.17 -3.38
N ILE A 90 -1.82 19.05 -4.54
CA ILE A 90 -1.71 17.78 -5.27
C ILE A 90 -1.18 16.63 -4.41
N PHE A 91 -0.18 16.89 -3.56
CA PHE A 91 0.43 15.84 -2.75
C PHE A 91 -0.53 15.28 -1.70
N SER A 92 -1.22 16.15 -0.96
CA SER A 92 -2.19 15.72 0.07
C SER A 92 -3.33 14.90 -0.54
N VAL A 93 -3.86 15.35 -1.68
CA VAL A 93 -4.93 14.63 -2.40
C VAL A 93 -4.44 13.27 -2.92
N VAL A 94 -3.22 13.15 -3.45
CA VAL A 94 -2.67 11.86 -3.88
C VAL A 94 -2.44 10.92 -2.69
N VAL A 95 -2.07 11.42 -1.51
CA VAL A 95 -2.02 10.60 -0.29
C VAL A 95 -3.42 10.14 0.11
N ALA A 96 -4.44 11.00 0.02
CA ALA A 96 -5.82 10.58 0.23
C ALA A 96 -6.29 9.52 -0.79
N MET A 97 -5.86 9.61 -2.06
CA MET A 97 -6.08 8.56 -3.08
C MET A 97 -5.40 7.24 -2.71
N TYR A 98 -4.16 7.29 -2.24
CA TYR A 98 -3.46 6.10 -1.73
C TYR A 98 -4.24 5.45 -0.59
N LEU A 99 -4.72 6.22 0.38
CA LEU A 99 -5.55 5.69 1.48
C LEU A 99 -6.86 5.08 0.97
N ALA A 100 -7.55 5.77 0.06
CA ALA A 100 -8.79 5.31 -0.56
C ALA A 100 -8.62 4.04 -1.41
N ASP A 101 -7.46 3.82 -2.01
CA ASP A 101 -7.12 2.63 -2.80
C ASP A 101 -6.67 1.45 -1.91
N LEU A 102 -5.79 1.69 -0.92
CA LEU A 102 -5.15 0.59 -0.18
C LEU A 102 -5.92 0.12 1.05
N LEU A 103 -6.60 1.00 1.78
CA LEU A 103 -7.33 0.58 2.98
C LEU A 103 -8.47 -0.42 2.67
N PRO A 104 -9.25 -0.27 1.58
CA PRO A 104 -10.21 -1.30 1.18
C PRO A 104 -9.56 -2.63 0.83
N ARG A 105 -8.39 -2.63 0.17
CA ARG A 105 -7.64 -3.86 -0.17
C ARG A 105 -7.15 -4.57 1.10
N VAL A 106 -6.58 -3.81 2.04
CA VAL A 106 -6.16 -4.33 3.35
C VAL A 106 -7.35 -4.89 4.11
N ARG A 107 -8.49 -4.20 4.11
CA ARG A 107 -9.73 -4.72 4.70
C ARG A 107 -10.11 -6.07 4.10
N ALA A 108 -10.16 -6.18 2.77
CA ALA A 108 -10.49 -7.42 2.09
C ALA A 108 -9.54 -8.57 2.48
N GLY A 109 -8.24 -8.30 2.52
CA GLY A 109 -7.23 -9.27 2.96
C GLY A 109 -7.40 -9.73 4.41
N LEU A 110 -7.54 -8.79 5.35
CA LEU A 110 -7.72 -9.10 6.78
C LEU A 110 -9.04 -9.83 7.07
N GLU A 111 -10.12 -9.47 6.39
CA GLU A 111 -11.41 -10.18 6.47
C GLU A 111 -11.27 -11.61 5.92
N ALA A 112 -10.64 -11.79 4.75
CA ALA A 112 -10.45 -13.11 4.14
C ALA A 112 -9.59 -14.05 5.00
N LEU A 113 -8.55 -13.51 5.64
CA LEU A 113 -7.69 -14.25 6.58
C LEU A 113 -8.39 -14.58 7.90
N GLY A 114 -9.52 -13.94 8.22
CA GLY A 114 -10.26 -14.14 9.47
C GLY A 114 -9.68 -13.38 10.66
N VAL A 115 -8.89 -12.34 10.43
CA VAL A 115 -8.21 -11.52 11.46
C VAL A 115 -8.78 -10.10 11.55
N GLY A 116 -9.81 -9.78 10.76
CA GLY A 116 -10.37 -8.44 10.64
C GLY A 116 -10.91 -7.85 11.95
N GLU A 117 -11.40 -8.68 12.89
CA GLU A 117 -12.00 -8.19 14.15
C GLU A 117 -11.07 -7.32 14.99
N GLN A 118 -9.76 -7.56 14.93
CA GLN A 118 -8.75 -6.85 15.70
C GLN A 118 -8.36 -5.49 15.08
N TYR A 119 -8.40 -5.37 13.76
CA TYR A 119 -7.83 -4.22 13.05
C TYR A 119 -8.87 -3.31 12.36
N LEU A 120 -10.09 -3.81 12.16
CA LEU A 120 -11.15 -3.13 11.40
C LEU A 120 -12.22 -2.54 12.32
N GLY A 121 -11.82 -2.05 13.50
CA GLY A 121 -12.73 -1.42 14.47
C GLY A 121 -13.60 -0.32 13.87
N TRP A 122 -13.04 0.47 12.96
CA TRP A 122 -13.71 1.53 12.20
C TRP A 122 -14.93 1.07 11.38
N THR A 123 -15.12 -0.23 11.13
CA THR A 123 -16.28 -0.76 10.41
C THR A 123 -17.53 -0.92 11.28
N ARG A 124 -17.41 -0.81 12.61
CA ARG A 124 -18.45 -1.19 13.58
C ARG A 124 -19.11 -0.03 14.31
N GLY A 125 -18.66 1.20 14.10
CA GLY A 125 -19.12 2.35 14.87
C GLY A 125 -18.96 3.68 14.13
N PRO A 126 -19.43 4.79 14.73
CA PRO A 126 -19.22 6.11 14.16
C PRO A 126 -17.73 6.44 14.08
N ILE A 127 -17.36 7.22 13.06
CA ILE A 127 -16.00 7.73 12.90
C ILE A 127 -15.88 9.07 13.64
N GLU A 128 -14.90 9.17 14.53
CA GLU A 128 -14.46 10.45 15.09
C GLU A 128 -13.46 11.06 14.10
N TRP A 129 -13.90 12.07 13.34
CA TRP A 129 -13.11 12.67 12.27
C TRP A 129 -11.94 13.50 12.81
N ASP A 130 -10.76 13.32 12.19
CA ASP A 130 -9.56 14.10 12.45
C ASP A 130 -9.37 15.14 11.35
N HIS A 131 -9.51 16.41 11.74
CA HIS A 131 -9.34 17.58 10.87
C HIS A 131 -8.01 18.32 11.10
N ALA A 132 -7.21 17.87 12.07
CA ALA A 132 -5.98 18.55 12.47
C ALA A 132 -4.74 17.89 11.87
N THR A 133 -4.79 16.59 11.64
CA THR A 133 -3.64 15.83 11.16
C THR A 133 -3.55 15.82 9.64
N GLU A 134 -2.38 16.19 9.13
CA GLU A 134 -2.07 16.08 7.71
C GLU A 134 -1.96 14.59 7.30
N PRO A 135 -2.67 14.12 6.25
CA PRO A 135 -2.64 12.72 5.87
C PRO A 135 -1.26 12.19 5.54
N SER A 136 -0.42 13.02 4.92
CA SER A 136 0.96 12.63 4.60
C SER A 136 1.80 12.36 5.84
N ASP A 137 1.66 13.16 6.90
CA ASP A 137 2.35 12.92 8.17
C ASP A 137 1.92 11.58 8.80
N SER A 138 0.61 11.31 8.86
CA SER A 138 0.10 10.03 9.38
C SER A 138 0.59 8.82 8.59
N VAL A 139 0.70 8.93 7.26
CA VAL A 139 1.19 7.83 6.43
C VAL A 139 2.69 7.67 6.61
N PHE A 140 3.48 8.71 6.33
CA PHE A 140 4.93 8.59 6.19
C PHE A 140 5.68 8.57 7.53
N ASN A 141 5.15 9.23 8.57
CA ASN A 141 5.82 9.33 9.87
C ASN A 141 5.27 8.36 10.91
N ASP A 142 4.03 7.88 10.76
CA ASP A 142 3.42 6.93 11.70
C ASP A 142 3.21 5.53 11.09
N PHE A 143 2.43 5.43 10.01
CA PHE A 143 2.04 4.11 9.47
C PHE A 143 3.19 3.33 8.86
N LEU A 144 3.95 3.93 7.93
CA LEU A 144 5.03 3.22 7.25
C LEU A 144 6.16 2.77 8.20
N PRO A 145 6.60 3.58 9.18
CA PRO A 145 7.59 3.14 10.17
C PRO A 145 7.03 2.07 11.10
N ALA A 146 5.78 2.20 11.56
CA ALA A 146 5.17 1.19 12.43
C ALA A 146 5.13 -0.20 11.78
N VAL A 147 4.74 -0.28 10.50
CA VAL A 147 4.80 -1.53 9.73
C VAL A 147 6.26 -1.94 9.47
N GLY A 148 7.12 -0.98 9.10
CA GLY A 148 8.55 -1.21 8.88
C GLY A 148 9.33 -1.69 10.10
N ALA A 149 8.79 -1.55 11.31
CA ALA A 149 9.35 -2.04 12.56
C ALA A 149 8.90 -3.48 12.91
N MET A 150 7.90 -4.03 12.21
CA MET A 150 7.41 -5.40 12.43
C MET A 150 8.45 -6.44 12.01
N ARG A 151 8.47 -7.60 12.67
CA ARG A 151 9.52 -8.64 12.49
C ARG A 151 8.97 -10.06 12.60
N ALA A 152 7.67 -10.26 12.41
CA ALA A 152 7.07 -11.59 12.37
C ALA A 152 7.43 -12.29 11.05
N LEU A 153 7.41 -11.56 9.93
CA LEU A 153 7.78 -12.10 8.62
C LEU A 153 9.30 -12.15 8.47
N ASP A 154 9.81 -13.18 7.81
CA ASP A 154 11.24 -13.28 7.57
C ASP A 154 11.71 -12.23 6.53
N PRO A 155 12.94 -11.68 6.67
CA PRO A 155 13.41 -10.61 5.80
C PRO A 155 13.42 -10.93 4.30
N VAL A 156 13.62 -12.20 3.93
CA VAL A 156 13.65 -12.61 2.51
C VAL A 156 12.25 -12.56 1.93
N THR A 157 11.24 -13.10 2.63
CA THR A 157 9.84 -13.03 2.21
C THR A 157 9.35 -11.56 2.16
N SER A 158 9.67 -10.73 3.15
CA SER A 158 9.34 -9.30 3.13
C SER A 158 9.92 -8.59 1.90
N GLU A 159 11.17 -8.86 1.55
CA GLU A 159 11.83 -8.24 0.39
C GLU A 159 11.25 -8.75 -0.94
N LEU A 160 10.93 -10.05 -1.05
CA LEU A 160 10.24 -10.62 -2.20
C LEU A 160 8.88 -9.95 -2.44
N VAL A 161 8.09 -9.79 -1.38
CA VAL A 161 6.78 -9.11 -1.42
C VAL A 161 6.94 -7.64 -1.82
N ARG A 162 7.91 -6.93 -1.25
CA ARG A 162 8.22 -5.53 -1.61
C ARG A 162 8.58 -5.40 -3.08
N LEU A 163 9.48 -6.24 -3.57
CA LEU A 163 9.95 -6.20 -4.94
C LEU A 163 8.87 -6.63 -5.95
N ARG A 164 7.99 -7.57 -5.58
CA ARG A 164 6.81 -7.90 -6.39
C ARG A 164 5.88 -6.70 -6.56
N GLY A 165 5.54 -6.02 -5.46
CA GLY A 165 4.76 -4.79 -5.52
C GLY A 165 5.44 -3.67 -6.32
N ALA A 166 6.76 -3.52 -6.16
CA ALA A 166 7.54 -2.56 -6.95
C ALA A 166 7.55 -2.88 -8.44
N ALA A 167 7.58 -4.16 -8.82
CA ALA A 167 7.47 -4.60 -10.20
C ALA A 167 6.11 -4.24 -10.79
N GLN A 168 5.03 -4.57 -10.09
CA GLN A 168 3.65 -4.28 -10.47
C GLN A 168 3.37 -2.78 -10.65
N HIS A 169 3.86 -1.94 -9.73
CA HIS A 169 3.69 -0.48 -9.82
C HIS A 169 4.75 0.21 -10.67
N ASN A 170 5.71 -0.55 -11.23
CA ASN A 170 6.87 -0.04 -11.95
C ASN A 170 7.66 1.07 -11.22
N CYS A 171 7.81 0.96 -9.90
CA CYS A 171 8.53 1.94 -9.09
C CYS A 171 10.05 1.85 -9.32
N ARG A 172 10.65 2.80 -10.04
CA ARG A 172 12.10 2.76 -10.37
C ARG A 172 12.99 2.94 -9.13
N LEU A 173 12.60 3.83 -8.22
CA LEU A 173 13.24 4.00 -6.91
C LEU A 173 13.33 2.68 -6.15
N CYS A 174 12.19 2.00 -6.00
CA CYS A 174 12.07 0.76 -5.24
C CYS A 174 12.88 -0.38 -5.86
N LYS A 175 12.92 -0.47 -7.20
CA LYS A 175 13.72 -1.45 -7.95
C LYS A 175 15.23 -1.20 -7.81
N SER A 176 15.65 0.04 -7.58
CA SER A 176 17.07 0.42 -7.44
C SER A 176 17.69 0.15 -6.07
N VAL A 177 16.94 -0.39 -5.11
CA VAL A 177 17.42 -0.58 -3.73
C VAL A 177 17.14 -1.99 -3.21
N ARG A 178 17.95 -2.46 -2.25
CA ARG A 178 17.79 -3.75 -1.54
C ARG A 178 17.87 -3.57 -0.04
N GLU A 179 17.02 -4.29 0.68
CA GLU A 179 17.07 -4.32 2.15
C GLU A 179 18.22 -5.23 2.61
N SER A 180 19.10 -4.69 3.46
CA SER A 180 20.35 -5.35 3.87
C SER A 180 20.15 -6.62 4.69
N ARG A 181 19.16 -6.70 5.58
CA ARG A 181 18.85 -7.92 6.33
C ARG A 181 18.33 -9.02 5.41
N ALA A 182 17.59 -8.67 4.36
CA ALA A 182 17.17 -9.65 3.36
C ALA A 182 18.38 -10.26 2.63
N LEU A 183 19.37 -9.44 2.26
CA LEU A 183 20.63 -9.91 1.68
C LEU A 183 21.42 -10.79 2.66
N ASP A 184 21.56 -10.35 3.92
CA ASP A 184 22.25 -11.11 4.98
C ASP A 184 21.57 -12.46 5.27
N ALA A 185 20.24 -12.53 5.09
CA ALA A 185 19.44 -13.74 5.27
C ALA A 185 19.44 -14.68 4.04
N GLY A 186 20.23 -14.37 3.00
CA GLY A 186 20.39 -15.21 1.81
C GLY A 186 19.59 -14.76 0.58
N GLY A 187 18.93 -13.60 0.67
CA GLY A 187 18.39 -12.91 -0.49
C GLY A 187 19.49 -12.50 -1.46
N SER A 188 19.21 -12.51 -2.76
CA SER A 188 20.18 -12.19 -3.80
C SER A 188 19.50 -11.75 -5.08
N GLU A 189 20.23 -11.06 -5.97
CA GLU A 189 19.69 -10.69 -7.28
C GLU A 189 19.25 -11.93 -8.07
N THR A 190 19.96 -13.05 -7.99
CA THR A 190 19.57 -14.30 -8.66
C THR A 190 18.20 -14.81 -8.18
N LEU A 191 17.89 -14.67 -6.88
CA LEU A 191 16.57 -15.00 -6.34
C LEU A 191 15.52 -13.98 -6.81
N TYR A 192 15.87 -12.68 -6.83
CA TYR A 192 14.95 -11.60 -7.13
C TYR A 192 14.61 -11.47 -8.63
N ASP A 193 15.50 -11.93 -9.53
CA ASP A 193 15.27 -12.01 -10.97
C ASP A 193 14.07 -12.90 -11.33
N ASP A 194 13.75 -13.87 -10.46
CA ASP A 194 12.64 -14.79 -10.66
C ASP A 194 11.27 -14.19 -10.25
N ILE A 195 11.23 -13.03 -9.57
CA ILE A 195 9.98 -12.50 -8.96
C ILE A 195 8.87 -12.25 -9.97
N GLU A 196 9.19 -11.83 -11.19
CA GLU A 196 8.18 -11.59 -12.22
C GLU A 196 7.50 -12.88 -12.69
N ARG A 197 8.23 -14.00 -12.65
CA ARG A 197 7.80 -15.35 -13.07
C ARG A 197 7.94 -16.36 -11.92
N PHE A 198 7.59 -15.92 -10.71
CA PHE A 198 7.89 -16.66 -9.48
C PHE A 198 7.30 -18.08 -9.46
N GLU A 199 6.20 -18.33 -10.18
CA GLU A 199 5.59 -19.66 -10.29
C GLU A 199 6.55 -20.71 -10.88
N GLU A 200 7.37 -20.30 -11.85
CA GLU A 200 8.32 -21.15 -12.55
C GLU A 200 9.65 -21.30 -11.78
N SER A 201 9.88 -20.44 -10.79
CA SER A 201 11.13 -20.41 -10.02
C SER A 201 11.37 -21.73 -9.27
N THR A 202 12.61 -22.21 -9.34
CA THR A 202 13.09 -23.30 -8.47
C THR A 202 13.82 -22.77 -7.22
N GLN A 203 14.05 -21.46 -7.14
CA GLN A 203 14.75 -20.78 -6.06
C GLN A 203 13.79 -20.24 -5.00
N ILE A 204 12.62 -19.75 -5.42
CA ILE A 204 11.57 -19.26 -4.51
C ILE A 204 10.80 -20.47 -3.97
N ASP A 205 10.78 -20.61 -2.64
CA ASP A 205 10.12 -21.74 -2.01
C ASP A 205 8.58 -21.65 -2.06
N VAL A 206 7.92 -22.74 -1.69
CA VAL A 206 6.45 -22.84 -1.71
C VAL A 206 5.76 -21.91 -0.71
N ARG A 207 6.45 -21.41 0.32
CA ARG A 207 5.90 -20.47 1.31
C ARG A 207 5.91 -19.06 0.73
N ALA A 208 7.04 -18.63 0.19
CA ALA A 208 7.19 -17.33 -0.46
C ALA A 208 6.30 -17.21 -1.71
N LYS A 209 6.14 -18.28 -2.51
CA LYS A 209 5.19 -18.30 -3.62
C LYS A 209 3.74 -18.01 -3.17
N ALA A 210 3.32 -18.58 -2.04
CA ALA A 210 1.98 -18.31 -1.49
C ALA A 210 1.82 -16.83 -1.09
N ALA A 211 2.84 -16.22 -0.49
CA ALA A 211 2.84 -14.78 -0.21
C ALA A 211 2.77 -13.94 -1.51
N LEU A 212 3.51 -14.31 -2.55
CA LEU A 212 3.50 -13.60 -3.84
C LEU A 212 2.15 -13.68 -4.56
N ARG A 213 1.47 -14.84 -4.53
CA ARG A 213 0.09 -14.97 -5.04
C ARG A 213 -0.88 -14.08 -4.26
N TYR A 214 -0.73 -14.01 -2.95
CA TYR A 214 -1.56 -13.16 -2.11
C TYR A 214 -1.34 -11.67 -2.41
N VAL A 215 -0.09 -11.25 -2.63
CA VAL A 215 0.24 -9.90 -3.12
C VAL A 215 -0.43 -9.62 -4.46
N ASP A 216 -0.32 -10.54 -5.43
CA ASP A 216 -0.99 -10.41 -6.73
C ASP A 216 -2.51 -10.27 -6.57
N GLY A 217 -3.13 -11.07 -5.72
CA GLY A 217 -4.56 -11.00 -5.42
C GLY A 217 -4.98 -9.65 -4.83
N LEU A 218 -4.24 -9.12 -3.84
CA LEU A 218 -4.53 -7.83 -3.23
C LEU A 218 -4.30 -6.63 -4.17
N ILE A 219 -3.33 -6.73 -5.10
CA ILE A 219 -2.99 -5.65 -6.03
C ILE A 219 -3.85 -5.66 -7.29
N TRP A 220 -4.23 -6.82 -7.82
CA TRP A 220 -4.94 -6.88 -9.12
C TRP A 220 -6.40 -7.29 -9.02
N THR A 221 -6.77 -8.15 -8.06
CA THR A 221 -8.13 -8.70 -7.97
C THR A 221 -8.67 -8.70 -6.53
N PRO A 222 -8.61 -7.58 -5.78
CA PRO A 222 -8.87 -7.59 -4.35
C PRO A 222 -10.32 -7.90 -3.96
N ALA A 223 -11.30 -7.60 -4.83
CA ALA A 223 -12.69 -8.00 -4.65
C ALA A 223 -12.96 -9.50 -4.93
N HIS A 224 -12.00 -10.18 -5.56
CA HIS A 224 -12.07 -11.57 -5.96
C HIS A 224 -10.83 -12.34 -5.48
N LEU A 225 -10.38 -12.03 -4.27
CA LEU A 225 -9.24 -12.71 -3.66
C LEU A 225 -9.57 -14.20 -3.54
N ASP A 226 -8.80 -15.03 -4.25
CA ASP A 226 -9.06 -16.46 -4.39
C ASP A 226 -9.01 -17.17 -3.02
N ALA A 227 -10.03 -17.97 -2.73
CA ALA A 227 -10.14 -18.72 -1.48
C ALA A 227 -8.98 -19.71 -1.29
N ASP A 228 -8.45 -20.29 -2.36
CA ASP A 228 -7.32 -21.21 -2.31
C ASP A 228 -6.03 -20.45 -1.97
N VAL A 229 -5.84 -19.24 -2.51
CA VAL A 229 -4.71 -18.36 -2.14
C VAL A 229 -4.77 -17.99 -0.66
N VAL A 230 -5.95 -17.63 -0.16
CA VAL A 230 -6.16 -17.33 1.27
C VAL A 230 -5.90 -18.56 2.14
N ALA A 231 -6.39 -19.73 1.73
CA ALA A 231 -6.17 -20.98 2.44
C ALA A 231 -4.68 -21.36 2.50
N GLU A 232 -3.93 -21.16 1.41
CA GLU A 232 -2.49 -21.37 1.38
C GLU A 232 -1.76 -20.43 2.35
N VAL A 233 -2.12 -19.15 2.40
CA VAL A 233 -1.54 -18.21 3.37
C VAL A 233 -1.84 -18.67 4.79
N ARG A 234 -3.09 -19.00 5.12
CA ARG A 234 -3.47 -19.49 6.46
C ARG A 234 -2.78 -20.80 6.86
N ALA A 235 -2.48 -21.66 5.89
CA ALA A 235 -1.83 -22.94 6.14
C ALA A 235 -0.31 -22.81 6.34
N ARG A 236 0.31 -21.75 5.82
CA ARG A 236 1.76 -21.57 5.85
C ARG A 236 2.16 -20.53 6.89
N PHE A 237 1.48 -19.40 6.97
CA PHE A 237 1.84 -18.29 7.84
C PHE A 237 1.06 -18.35 9.16
N SER A 238 1.73 -18.00 10.24
CA SER A 238 1.04 -17.68 11.50
C SER A 238 0.17 -16.44 11.33
N GLU A 239 -0.75 -16.23 12.27
CA GLU A 239 -1.64 -15.06 12.25
C GLU A 239 -0.85 -13.73 12.20
N ALA A 240 0.20 -13.61 13.02
CA ALA A 240 1.05 -12.43 13.05
C ALA A 240 1.78 -12.19 11.72
N GLU A 241 2.29 -13.25 11.10
CA GLU A 241 2.94 -13.16 9.78
C GLU A 241 1.95 -12.80 8.67
N ALA A 242 0.73 -13.33 8.71
CA ALA A 242 -0.29 -13.03 7.70
C ALA A 242 -0.82 -11.59 7.80
N VAL A 243 -0.93 -11.07 9.03
CA VAL A 243 -1.21 -9.64 9.27
C VAL A 243 -0.06 -8.78 8.77
N GLU A 244 1.19 -9.10 9.14
CA GLU A 244 2.37 -8.36 8.68
C GLU A 244 2.48 -8.35 7.16
N LEU A 245 2.29 -9.51 6.51
CA LEU A 245 2.25 -9.63 5.05
C LEU A 245 1.22 -8.68 4.43
N THR A 246 0.01 -8.62 4.99
CA THR A 246 -1.07 -7.75 4.47
C THR A 246 -0.74 -6.27 4.66
N LEU A 247 -0.16 -5.89 5.80
CA LEU A 247 0.27 -4.52 6.08
C LEU A 247 1.50 -4.12 5.24
N ASP A 248 2.42 -5.05 4.98
CA ASP A 248 3.56 -4.86 4.09
C ASP A 248 3.10 -4.56 2.66
N VAL A 249 2.05 -5.21 2.16
CA VAL A 249 1.46 -4.85 0.85
C VAL A 249 1.08 -3.37 0.82
N MET A 250 0.36 -2.88 1.83
CA MET A 250 -0.03 -1.47 1.91
C MET A 250 1.17 -0.54 2.10
N ARG A 251 2.10 -0.87 3.00
CA ARG A 251 3.33 -0.10 3.22
C ARG A 251 4.12 0.05 1.92
N ASN A 252 4.37 -1.06 1.24
CA ASN A 252 5.17 -1.09 0.01
C ASN A 252 4.46 -0.37 -1.14
N ALA A 253 3.12 -0.43 -1.19
CA ALA A 253 2.30 0.31 -2.14
C ALA A 253 2.26 1.83 -1.91
N SER A 254 2.87 2.37 -0.84
CA SER A 254 3.10 3.81 -0.73
C SER A 254 3.94 4.35 -1.90
N ASN A 255 4.69 3.48 -2.57
CA ASN A 255 5.38 3.81 -3.82
C ASN A 255 4.45 4.32 -4.93
N LYS A 256 3.15 4.00 -4.90
CA LYS A 256 2.17 4.52 -5.86
C LYS A 256 2.11 6.05 -5.81
N VAL A 257 2.31 6.67 -4.63
CA VAL A 257 2.39 8.14 -4.49
C VAL A 257 3.56 8.71 -5.29
N ALA A 258 4.74 8.09 -5.19
CA ALA A 258 5.93 8.53 -5.93
C ALA A 258 5.76 8.29 -7.44
N VAL A 259 5.25 7.13 -7.84
CA VAL A 259 5.05 6.76 -9.26
C VAL A 259 4.01 7.67 -9.93
N SER A 260 2.88 7.92 -9.27
CA SER A 260 1.81 8.76 -9.84
C SER A 260 2.29 10.18 -10.14
N LEU A 261 3.16 10.71 -9.28
CA LEU A 261 3.76 12.04 -9.41
C LEU A 261 5.10 12.06 -10.14
N LYS A 262 5.57 10.92 -10.68
CA LYS A 262 6.88 10.80 -11.37
C LYS A 262 8.08 11.15 -10.48
N GLY A 263 7.91 11.05 -9.16
CA GLY A 263 8.93 11.27 -8.13
C GLY A 263 9.75 10.02 -7.79
N ASP A 264 9.61 8.94 -8.55
CA ASP A 264 10.21 7.63 -8.31
C ASP A 264 11.59 7.44 -8.96
N ALA A 265 12.38 8.51 -9.16
CA ALA A 265 13.70 8.39 -9.77
C ALA A 265 14.58 7.35 -9.04
N PRO A 266 15.31 6.48 -9.76
CA PRO A 266 16.18 5.49 -9.13
C PRO A 266 17.33 6.18 -8.39
N ARG A 267 17.80 5.57 -7.30
CA ARG A 267 18.95 6.12 -6.55
C ARG A 267 20.27 5.89 -7.25
N VAL A 268 20.37 4.79 -7.99
CA VAL A 268 21.55 4.40 -8.77
C VAL A 268 21.17 4.16 -10.23
N SER A 269 22.09 4.44 -11.16
CA SER A 269 21.89 4.23 -12.59
C SER A 269 22.11 2.77 -13.03
N GLU A 270 22.92 2.02 -12.28
CA GLU A 270 23.24 0.61 -12.51
C GLU A 270 23.33 -0.13 -11.18
N GLY A 271 22.94 -1.40 -11.16
CA GLY A 271 22.95 -2.24 -9.94
C GLY A 271 21.91 -1.80 -8.91
N THR A 272 22.24 -2.01 -7.63
CA THR A 272 21.36 -1.72 -6.49
C THR A 272 22.14 -1.06 -5.35
N GLU A 273 21.50 -0.14 -4.64
CA GLU A 273 22.01 0.44 -3.38
C GLU A 273 21.37 -0.28 -2.18
N THR A 274 22.10 -0.45 -1.08
CA THR A 274 21.55 -1.07 0.12
C THR A 274 20.90 -0.04 1.04
N TYR A 275 19.82 -0.46 1.70
CA TYR A 275 19.22 0.26 2.81
C TYR A 275 18.90 -0.70 3.95
N LEU A 276 18.63 -0.15 5.13
CA LEU A 276 18.21 -0.88 6.32
C LEU A 276 16.92 -0.25 6.85
N LEU A 277 16.00 -1.08 7.34
CA LEU A 277 14.96 -0.62 8.25
C LEU A 277 15.47 -0.72 9.69
N ASP A 278 15.62 0.42 10.35
CA ASP A 278 16.14 0.45 11.72
C ASP A 278 15.13 -0.14 12.74
N ALA A 279 15.41 0.02 14.03
CA ALA A 279 14.54 -0.52 15.08
C ALA A 279 13.16 0.14 15.10
N ASP A 280 13.07 1.39 14.63
CA ASP A 280 11.85 2.19 14.57
C ASP A 280 11.17 2.07 13.19
N GLY A 281 11.71 1.24 12.30
CA GLY A 281 11.18 1.01 10.96
C GLY A 281 11.50 2.11 9.95
N GLN A 282 12.43 3.01 10.28
CA GLN A 282 12.87 4.07 9.40
C GLN A 282 13.90 3.56 8.38
N THR A 283 13.81 4.08 7.16
CA THR A 283 14.74 3.75 6.08
C THR A 283 16.06 4.49 6.27
N VAL A 284 17.14 3.75 6.45
CA VAL A 284 18.51 4.27 6.55
C VAL A 284 19.31 3.76 5.35
N PHE A 285 19.78 4.68 4.51
CA PHE A 285 20.67 4.35 3.38
C PHE A 285 22.13 4.26 3.86
N SER A 286 22.88 3.34 3.27
CA SER A 286 24.28 3.06 3.59
C SER A 286 25.19 3.36 2.41
#